data_AF-A0A5C7MQV7-F1
#
_entry.id   AF-A0A5C7MQV7-F1
#
_cell.length_a   1.000
_cell.length_b   1.000
_cell.length_c   1.000
_cell.angle_alpha   90.00
_cell.angle_beta   90.00
_cell.angle_gamma   90.00
#
_symmetry.space_group_name_H-M   'P 1'
#
loop_
_entity.id
_entity.type
_entity.pdbx_description
1 polymer ?
#
loop_
_entity_poly.entity_id
_entity_poly.type
_entity_poly.pdbx_seq_one_letter_code
_entity_poly.pdbx_strand_id
1 'polypeptide(L)'
;MKPTDISVPDYFHKVVDCQWACPAHTPVPEYIRLIAAGRYSDAYLVNWVSNVFPGILGRTCDRPCEPACRRSRVEDEAPDGQGRKEPVAICRLKRVAADYKEDIRARLPKPAEQKNGRRIACVGGGPASLTVARDLAPLGYDVVIYDGDARAGGMMRTQIPKFRLPEIVLDEETGYVLGLGVEFRSGQYANSLQTLLGEG
;
A
#
# COMPACT_ATOMS: atom_id res chain seq x y z
N MET A 1 23.51 29.29 10.32
CA MET A 1 23.02 27.93 10.01
C MET A 1 24.21 26.99 10.12
N LYS A 2 24.12 25.86 10.83
CA LYS A 2 25.25 24.91 10.88
C LYS A 2 25.39 24.23 9.51
N PRO A 3 26.61 24.04 8.97
CA PRO A 3 26.82 23.26 7.75
C PRO A 3 26.26 21.85 7.90
N THR A 4 25.69 21.32 6.82
CA THR A 4 25.26 19.94 6.73
C THR A 4 26.44 19.00 6.96
N ASP A 5 26.30 18.09 7.92
CA ASP A 5 27.28 17.02 8.14
C ASP A 5 27.10 15.95 7.05
N ILE A 6 28.01 15.97 6.07
CA ILE A 6 28.02 15.04 4.95
C ILE A 6 28.65 13.68 5.27
N SER A 7 29.20 13.51 6.49
CA SER A 7 29.80 12.25 6.94
C SER A 7 28.76 11.21 7.36
N VAL A 8 27.52 11.63 7.59
CA VAL A 8 26.39 10.78 7.98
C VAL A 8 25.41 10.67 6.79
N PRO A 9 25.41 9.55 6.04
CA PRO A 9 24.59 9.39 4.83
C PRO A 9 23.09 9.57 5.07
N ASP A 10 22.61 9.22 6.28
CA ASP A 10 21.21 9.34 6.69
C ASP A 10 20.66 10.77 6.58
N TYR A 11 21.53 11.78 6.69
CA TYR A 11 21.12 13.18 6.49
C TYR A 11 20.54 13.41 5.09
N PHE A 12 21.15 12.80 4.07
CA PHE A 12 20.68 12.90 2.69
C PHE A 12 19.40 12.11 2.44
N HIS A 13 19.16 11.04 3.21
CA HIS A 13 17.92 10.27 3.15
C HIS A 13 16.74 10.98 3.83
N LYS A 14 17.02 11.89 4.78
CA LYS A 14 16.00 12.65 5.54
C LYS A 14 15.57 13.97 4.89
N VAL A 15 15.91 14.23 3.63
CA VAL A 15 15.57 15.51 2.97
C VAL A 15 14.05 15.70 2.79
N VAL A 16 13.27 14.62 2.85
CA VAL A 16 11.79 14.64 2.77
C VAL A 16 11.18 13.93 3.98
N ASP A 17 10.96 14.68 5.08
CA ASP A 17 10.51 14.10 6.36
C ASP A 17 9.24 13.26 6.29
N CYS A 18 8.26 13.65 5.47
CA CYS A 18 7.02 12.90 5.34
C CYS A 18 7.21 11.55 4.64
N GLN A 19 8.17 11.46 3.71
CA GLN A 19 8.54 10.20 3.07
C GLN A 19 9.38 9.35 4.02
N TRP A 20 10.33 9.96 4.74
CA TRP A 20 11.16 9.28 5.74
C TRP A 20 10.33 8.69 6.90
N ALA A 21 9.31 9.41 7.36
CA ALA A 21 8.43 8.95 8.43
C ALA A 21 7.42 7.89 7.97
N CYS A 22 7.24 7.68 6.66
CA CYS A 22 6.37 6.63 6.15
C CYS A 22 7.12 5.29 6.19
N PRO A 23 6.60 4.23 6.84
CA PRO A 23 7.26 2.93 6.88
C PRO A 23 7.51 2.32 5.49
N ALA A 24 6.66 2.66 4.52
CA ALA A 24 6.80 2.23 3.13
C ALA A 24 7.67 3.17 2.28
N HIS A 25 8.24 4.23 2.87
CA HIS A 25 8.99 5.27 2.16
C HIS A 25 8.27 5.82 0.92
N THR A 26 6.95 5.96 1.00
CA THR A 26 6.12 6.40 -0.11
C THR A 26 6.57 7.78 -0.59
N PRO A 27 6.70 8.02 -1.91
CA PRO A 27 7.09 9.32 -2.48
C PRO A 27 5.98 10.36 -2.33
N VAL A 28 5.78 10.85 -1.10
CA VAL A 28 4.68 11.74 -0.72
C VAL A 28 4.60 13.01 -1.59
N PRO A 29 5.70 13.76 -1.80
CA PRO A 29 5.63 14.97 -2.59
C PRO A 29 5.31 14.72 -4.07
N GLU A 30 5.63 13.54 -4.61
CA GLU A 30 5.43 13.23 -6.02
C GLU A 30 3.95 13.01 -6.33
N TYR A 31 3.30 12.08 -5.61
CA TYR A 31 1.89 11.80 -5.88
C TYR A 31 0.99 13.00 -5.53
N ILE A 32 1.36 13.84 -4.56
CA ILE A 32 0.62 15.08 -4.26
C ILE A 32 0.66 16.05 -5.44
N ARG A 33 1.81 16.18 -6.12
CA ARG A 33 1.90 17.02 -7.34
C ARG A 33 1.05 16.46 -8.47
N LEU A 34 1.00 15.14 -8.62
CA LEU A 34 0.15 14.48 -9.61
C LEU A 34 -1.34 14.71 -9.30
N ILE A 35 -1.76 14.63 -8.04
CA ILE A 35 -3.12 14.99 -7.61
C ILE A 35 -3.43 16.45 -7.95
N ALA A 36 -2.51 17.38 -7.65
CA ALA A 36 -2.69 18.80 -7.94
C ALA A 36 -2.82 19.07 -9.45
N ALA A 37 -2.22 18.23 -10.30
CA ALA A 37 -2.35 18.28 -11.75
C ALA A 37 -3.57 17.52 -12.30
N GLY A 38 -4.46 17.00 -11.44
CA GLY A 38 -5.62 16.19 -11.85
C GLY A 38 -5.27 14.78 -12.34
N ARG A 39 -4.01 14.35 -12.21
CA ARG A 39 -3.50 13.06 -12.69
C ARG A 39 -3.66 11.97 -11.63
N TYR A 40 -4.91 11.67 -11.26
CA TYR A 40 -5.23 10.76 -10.14
C TYR A 40 -4.73 9.32 -10.36
N SER A 41 -4.89 8.77 -11.57
CA SER A 41 -4.40 7.42 -11.91
C SER A 41 -2.88 7.32 -11.78
N ASP A 42 -2.14 8.36 -12.17
CA ASP A 42 -0.68 8.39 -12.02
C ASP A 42 -0.28 8.52 -10.55
N ALA A 43 -0.96 9.37 -9.80
CA ALA A 43 -0.76 9.50 -8.35
C ALA A 43 -1.02 8.18 -7.61
N TYR A 44 -2.06 7.44 -8.02
CA TYR A 44 -2.36 6.13 -7.47
C TYR A 44 -1.22 5.14 -7.75
N LEU A 45 -0.73 5.08 -8.99
CA LEU A 45 0.35 4.16 -9.36
C LEU A 45 1.68 4.51 -8.68
N VAL A 46 2.00 5.79 -8.50
CA VAL A 46 3.15 6.23 -7.70
C VAL A 46 3.03 5.72 -6.26
N ASN A 47 1.83 5.79 -5.65
CA ASN A 47 1.60 5.18 -4.34
C ASN A 47 1.72 3.66 -4.37
N TRP A 48 1.24 3.03 -5.45
CA TRP A 48 1.19 1.59 -5.63
C TRP A 48 2.60 0.97 -5.69
N VAL A 49 3.60 1.68 -6.21
CA VAL A 49 5.00 1.19 -6.21
C VAL A 49 5.46 0.83 -4.79
N SER A 50 5.29 1.76 -3.84
CA SER A 50 5.73 1.58 -2.46
C SER A 50 4.71 0.86 -1.57
N ASN A 51 3.41 0.99 -1.86
CA ASN A 51 2.34 0.43 -1.04
C ASN A 51 1.51 -0.57 -1.82
N VAL A 52 1.25 -1.72 -1.22
CA VAL A 52 0.43 -2.77 -1.85
C VAL A 52 -1.04 -2.37 -1.97
N PHE A 53 -1.56 -1.57 -1.02
CA PHE A 53 -2.98 -1.20 -0.99
C PHE A 53 -3.22 0.32 -0.83
N PRO A 54 -2.94 1.16 -1.85
CA PRO A 54 -3.14 2.60 -1.72
C PRO A 54 -4.58 3.01 -1.37
N GLY A 55 -5.59 2.32 -1.92
CA GLY A 55 -7.00 2.61 -1.66
C GLY A 55 -7.42 2.31 -0.22
N ILE A 56 -6.83 1.27 0.38
CA ILE A 56 -7.04 0.90 1.78
C ILE A 56 -6.29 1.87 2.70
N LEU A 57 -5.00 2.13 2.42
CA LEU A 57 -4.16 2.98 3.27
C LEU A 57 -4.64 4.43 3.31
N GLY A 58 -5.26 4.96 2.25
CA GLY A 58 -5.89 6.29 2.28
C GLY A 58 -7.07 6.41 3.27
N ARG A 59 -7.54 5.29 3.81
CA ARG A 59 -8.68 5.22 4.76
C ARG A 59 -8.24 4.82 6.16
N THR A 60 -7.26 3.94 6.29
CA THR A 60 -6.94 3.26 7.55
C THR A 60 -5.54 3.54 8.10
N CYS A 61 -4.66 4.19 7.33
CA CYS A 61 -3.30 4.48 7.77
C CYS A 61 -3.29 5.39 9.02
N ASP A 62 -2.38 5.09 9.96
CA ASP A 62 -2.12 5.87 11.19
C ASP A 62 -1.37 7.18 10.93
N ARG A 63 -1.01 7.45 9.67
CA ARG A 63 -0.49 8.73 9.17
C ARG A 63 0.80 9.22 9.85
N PRO A 64 1.83 8.38 10.04
CA PRO A 64 3.09 8.81 10.67
C PRO A 64 3.79 9.94 9.88
N CYS A 65 3.46 10.10 8.60
CA CYS A 65 3.93 11.15 7.72
C CYS A 65 3.36 12.55 8.01
N GLU A 66 2.18 12.66 8.63
CA GLU A 66 1.52 13.96 8.88
C GLU A 66 2.18 14.71 10.05
N PRO A 67 2.48 14.09 11.21
CA PRO A 67 3.26 14.75 12.27
C PRO A 67 4.66 15.19 11.84
N ALA A 68 5.29 14.46 10.91
CA ALA A 68 6.61 14.78 10.37
C ALA A 68 6.60 15.90 9.31
N CYS A 69 5.42 16.30 8.83
CA CYS A 69 5.28 17.21 7.70
C CYS A 69 6.00 18.54 7.94
N ARG A 70 6.86 18.95 6.98
CA ARG A 70 7.59 20.22 7.05
C ARG A 70 6.67 21.43 7.14
N ARG A 71 5.46 21.36 6.57
CA ARG A 71 4.46 22.43 6.57
C ARG A 71 4.22 22.98 7.98
N SER A 72 4.05 22.08 8.96
CA SER A 72 3.81 22.45 10.36
C SER A 72 4.98 23.18 11.03
N ARG A 73 6.17 23.21 10.42
CA ARG A 73 7.34 23.93 10.96
C ARG A 73 7.60 25.28 10.29
N VAL A 74 7.04 25.50 9.10
CA VAL A 74 7.34 26.69 8.28
C VAL A 74 6.15 27.63 8.13
N GLU A 75 4.92 27.14 8.26
CA GLU A 75 3.73 27.96 8.26
C GLU A 75 3.35 28.33 9.70
N ASP A 76 3.12 29.62 9.93
CA ASP A 76 2.76 30.17 11.25
C ASP A 76 1.25 30.13 11.50
N GLU A 77 0.43 30.04 10.44
CA GLU A 77 -1.03 30.01 10.51
C GLU A 77 -1.61 28.93 9.59
N ALA A 78 -2.68 28.28 10.05
CA ALA A 78 -3.47 27.39 9.19
C ALA A 78 -4.22 28.20 8.12
N PRO A 79 -4.57 27.58 6.98
CA PRO A 79 -5.40 28.22 5.94
C PRO A 79 -6.75 28.75 6.42
N ASP A 80 -7.24 28.22 7.55
CA ASP A 80 -8.51 28.60 8.19
C ASP A 80 -8.37 29.81 9.15
N GLY A 81 -7.18 30.39 9.28
CA GLY A 81 -6.89 31.54 10.14
C GLY A 81 -6.91 31.22 11.64
N GLN A 82 -7.00 29.95 12.04
CA GLN A 82 -7.17 29.57 13.45
C GLN A 82 -5.85 29.45 14.23
N GLY A 83 -4.74 30.01 13.72
CA GLY A 83 -3.44 30.05 14.41
C GLY A 83 -2.83 28.68 14.76
N ARG A 84 -3.37 27.59 14.22
CA ARG A 84 -2.87 26.22 14.45
C ARG A 84 -2.00 25.76 13.28
N LYS A 85 -0.92 25.05 13.58
CA LYS A 85 -0.05 24.44 12.56
C LYS A 85 -0.71 23.19 12.00
N GLU A 86 -1.13 23.22 10.74
CA GLU A 86 -1.81 22.10 10.11
C GLU A 86 -0.91 21.39 9.07
N PRO A 87 -0.62 20.09 9.24
CA PRO A 87 0.13 19.35 8.24
C PRO A 87 -0.72 19.18 6.96
N VAL A 88 -0.06 18.82 5.86
CA VAL A 88 -0.80 18.34 4.69
C VAL A 88 -1.59 17.09 5.08
N ALA A 89 -2.86 16.99 4.67
CA ALA A 89 -3.70 15.82 4.89
C ALA A 89 -3.31 14.65 3.95
N ILE A 90 -2.07 14.19 4.09
CA ILE A 90 -1.38 13.22 3.22
C ILE A 90 -2.21 11.94 3.05
N CYS A 91 -2.75 11.38 4.14
CA CYS A 91 -3.54 10.16 4.09
C CYS A 91 -4.85 10.35 3.29
N ARG A 92 -5.52 11.50 3.47
CA ARG A 92 -6.73 11.83 2.73
C ARG A 92 -6.44 12.06 1.24
N LEU A 93 -5.29 12.63 0.89
CA LEU A 93 -4.87 12.78 -0.50
C LEU A 93 -4.60 11.43 -1.17
N LYS A 94 -4.05 10.44 -0.45
CA LYS A 94 -3.97 9.05 -0.97
C LYS A 94 -5.36 8.51 -1.31
N ARG A 95 -6.35 8.74 -0.46
CA ARG A 95 -7.74 8.37 -0.74
C ARG A 95 -8.29 9.10 -1.97
N VAL A 96 -8.01 10.40 -2.13
CA VAL A 96 -8.42 11.14 -3.34
C VAL A 96 -7.85 10.48 -4.60
N ALA A 97 -6.56 10.14 -4.63
CA ALA A 97 -5.99 9.44 -5.77
C ALA A 97 -6.70 8.10 -6.04
N ALA A 98 -7.01 7.33 -5.00
CA ALA A 98 -7.70 6.03 -5.16
C ALA A 98 -9.17 6.15 -5.60
N ASP A 99 -9.88 7.18 -5.13
CA ASP A 99 -11.31 7.38 -5.39
C ASP A 99 -11.56 8.02 -6.76
N TYR A 100 -10.63 8.82 -7.28
CA TYR A 100 -10.75 9.53 -8.56
C TYR A 100 -9.91 8.93 -9.70
N LYS A 101 -9.16 7.84 -9.47
CA LYS A 101 -8.47 7.13 -10.55
C LYS A 101 -9.48 6.53 -11.53
N GLU A 102 -9.05 6.43 -12.78
CA GLU A 102 -9.69 5.59 -13.79
C GLU A 102 -9.31 4.11 -13.57
N ASP A 103 -9.81 3.20 -14.41
CA ASP A 103 -9.37 1.80 -14.35
C ASP A 103 -7.87 1.69 -14.66
N ILE A 104 -7.11 1.21 -13.70
CA ILE A 104 -5.65 1.06 -13.77
C ILE A 104 -5.19 -0.36 -14.11
N ARG A 105 -6.10 -1.33 -14.32
CA ARG A 105 -5.74 -2.74 -14.58
C ARG A 105 -4.78 -2.91 -15.75
N ALA A 106 -4.97 -2.15 -16.82
CA ALA A 106 -4.09 -2.19 -17.99
C ALA A 106 -2.67 -1.67 -17.72
N ARG A 107 -2.49 -0.93 -16.62
CA ARG A 107 -1.24 -0.29 -16.20
C ARG A 107 -0.54 -1.04 -15.06
N LEU A 108 -1.20 -2.04 -14.48
CA LEU A 108 -0.60 -2.91 -13.46
C LEU A 108 0.34 -3.93 -14.13
N PRO A 109 1.29 -4.49 -13.36
CA PRO A 109 2.05 -5.65 -13.81
C PRO A 109 1.11 -6.75 -14.31
N LYS A 110 1.50 -7.41 -15.39
CA LYS A 110 0.76 -8.56 -15.91
C LYS A 110 1.23 -9.83 -15.19
N PRO A 111 0.38 -10.87 -15.14
CA PRO A 111 0.84 -12.21 -14.78
C PRO A 111 2.05 -12.60 -15.63
N ALA A 112 3.02 -13.29 -15.03
CA ALA A 112 4.17 -13.80 -15.77
C ALA A 112 3.72 -14.80 -16.85
N GLU A 113 4.21 -14.62 -18.08
CA GLU A 113 3.92 -15.52 -19.20
C GLU A 113 4.54 -16.90 -19.00
N GLN A 114 5.72 -16.96 -18.36
CA GLN A 114 6.43 -18.19 -18.04
C GLN A 114 6.58 -18.34 -16.53
N LYS A 115 6.21 -19.50 -16.03
CA LYS A 115 6.45 -19.86 -14.62
C LYS A 115 7.91 -20.26 -14.44
N ASN A 116 8.50 -19.89 -13.30
CA ASN A 116 9.90 -20.17 -12.97
C ASN A 116 10.10 -21.54 -12.29
N GLY A 117 9.03 -22.33 -12.16
CA GLY A 117 9.03 -23.67 -11.57
C GLY A 117 9.12 -23.71 -10.04
N ARG A 118 9.06 -22.56 -9.34
CA ARG A 118 9.06 -22.50 -7.88
C ARG A 118 7.68 -22.18 -7.35
N ARG A 119 7.23 -22.99 -6.39
CA ARG A 119 5.97 -22.80 -5.67
C ARG A 119 6.19 -22.11 -4.33
N ILE A 120 5.31 -21.18 -3.99
CA ILE A 120 5.28 -20.46 -2.71
C ILE A 120 3.89 -20.63 -2.10
N ALA A 121 3.83 -21.24 -0.92
CA ALA A 121 2.62 -21.32 -0.12
C ALA A 121 2.59 -20.20 0.93
N CYS A 122 1.54 -19.39 0.92
CA CYS A 122 1.31 -18.33 1.89
C CYS A 122 0.13 -18.71 2.79
N VAL A 123 0.33 -18.72 4.12
CA VAL A 123 -0.71 -19.02 5.10
C VAL A 123 -1.31 -17.73 5.65
N GLY A 124 -2.62 -17.56 5.45
CA GLY A 124 -3.40 -16.36 5.71
C GLY A 124 -3.43 -15.42 4.49
N GLY A 125 -4.61 -14.97 4.09
CA GLY A 125 -4.89 -14.02 3.01
C GLY A 125 -4.94 -12.56 3.45
N GLY A 126 -4.18 -12.22 4.49
CA GLY A 126 -4.01 -10.86 4.97
C GLY A 126 -3.01 -10.04 4.13
N PRO A 127 -2.73 -8.78 4.55
CA PRO A 127 -1.89 -7.87 3.80
C PRO A 127 -0.45 -8.38 3.58
N ALA A 128 0.11 -9.16 4.51
CA ALA A 128 1.46 -9.71 4.38
C ALA A 128 1.57 -10.70 3.20
N SER A 129 0.73 -11.73 3.16
CA SER A 129 0.74 -12.73 2.09
C SER A 129 0.36 -12.14 0.73
N LEU A 130 -0.59 -11.21 0.70
CA LEU A 130 -0.95 -10.52 -0.53
C LEU A 130 0.20 -9.64 -1.04
N THR A 131 1.03 -9.07 -0.16
CA THR A 131 2.26 -8.36 -0.56
C THR A 131 3.25 -9.31 -1.21
N VAL A 132 3.49 -10.48 -0.58
CA VAL A 132 4.36 -11.53 -1.15
C VAL A 132 3.84 -11.96 -2.53
N ALA A 133 2.54 -12.18 -2.66
CA ALA A 133 1.92 -12.60 -3.90
C ALA A 133 2.02 -11.54 -5.01
N ARG A 134 1.78 -10.27 -4.67
CA ARG A 134 1.94 -9.12 -5.59
C ARG A 134 3.35 -9.09 -6.20
N ASP A 135 4.36 -9.28 -5.37
CA ASP A 135 5.75 -9.07 -5.77
C ASP A 135 6.33 -10.30 -6.48
N LEU A 136 5.93 -11.51 -6.09
CA LEU A 136 6.45 -12.75 -6.65
C LEU A 136 5.69 -13.26 -7.89
N ALA A 137 4.38 -13.02 -8.01
CA ALA A 137 3.61 -13.52 -9.16
C ALA A 137 4.10 -12.97 -10.52
N PRO A 138 4.44 -11.67 -10.66
CA PRO A 138 5.02 -11.14 -11.90
C PRO A 138 6.41 -11.71 -12.23
N LEU A 139 7.12 -12.29 -11.25
CA LEU A 139 8.42 -12.93 -11.43
C LEU A 139 8.32 -14.42 -11.80
N GLY A 140 7.11 -14.91 -12.05
CA GLY A 140 6.87 -16.29 -12.50
C GLY A 140 6.73 -17.32 -11.38
N TYR A 141 6.69 -16.91 -10.11
CA TYR A 141 6.42 -17.86 -9.03
C TYR A 141 4.97 -18.35 -9.10
N ASP A 142 4.77 -19.60 -8.69
CA ASP A 142 3.45 -20.14 -8.45
C ASP A 142 3.06 -19.87 -6.99
N VAL A 143 2.20 -18.88 -6.77
CA VAL A 143 1.85 -18.42 -5.43
C VAL A 143 0.45 -18.90 -5.08
N VAL A 144 0.35 -19.66 -3.98
CA VAL A 144 -0.91 -20.16 -3.44
C VAL A 144 -1.13 -19.55 -2.05
N ILE A 145 -2.24 -18.86 -1.86
CA ILE A 145 -2.66 -18.29 -0.58
C ILE A 145 -3.75 -19.17 0.02
N TYR A 146 -3.54 -19.65 1.24
CA TYR A 146 -4.50 -20.43 2.02
C TYR A 146 -5.10 -19.53 3.09
N ASP A 147 -6.42 -19.45 3.18
CA ASP A 147 -7.09 -18.69 4.24
C ASP A 147 -8.34 -19.45 4.73
N GLY A 148 -8.59 -19.40 6.04
CA GLY A 148 -9.83 -19.92 6.62
C GLY A 148 -11.05 -19.07 6.29
N ASP A 149 -10.85 -17.80 5.96
CA ASP A 149 -11.94 -16.90 5.56
C ASP A 149 -12.36 -17.11 4.10
N ALA A 150 -13.61 -16.74 3.80
CA ALA A 150 -14.18 -16.85 2.46
C ALA A 150 -13.58 -15.86 1.44
N ARG A 151 -12.98 -14.76 1.91
CA ARG A 151 -12.43 -13.69 1.05
C ARG A 151 -11.11 -13.19 1.58
N ALA A 152 -10.20 -12.87 0.66
CA ALA A 152 -8.92 -12.25 0.98
C ALA A 152 -9.10 -10.89 1.68
N GLY A 153 -8.17 -10.58 2.56
CA GLY A 153 -8.09 -9.36 3.32
C GLY A 153 -7.68 -9.58 4.78
N GLY A 154 -7.89 -10.76 5.35
CA GLY A 154 -7.60 -11.02 6.76
C GLY A 154 -8.16 -9.94 7.67
N MET A 155 -7.35 -9.43 8.62
CA MET A 155 -7.79 -8.43 9.60
C MET A 155 -8.30 -7.12 8.99
N MET A 156 -7.78 -6.66 7.84
CA MET A 156 -8.32 -5.44 7.22
C MET A 156 -9.76 -5.63 6.72
N ARG A 157 -10.17 -6.87 6.43
CA ARG A 157 -11.57 -7.20 6.10
C ARG A 157 -12.39 -7.52 7.35
N THR A 158 -11.86 -8.30 8.28
CA THR A 158 -12.66 -8.86 9.38
C THR A 158 -12.77 -7.94 10.59
N GLN A 159 -11.82 -7.01 10.79
CA GLN A 159 -11.77 -6.18 12.01
C GLN A 159 -12.05 -4.70 11.76
N ILE A 160 -11.79 -4.18 10.55
CA ILE A 160 -12.02 -2.75 10.27
C ILE A 160 -13.49 -2.52 9.92
N PRO A 161 -14.22 -1.65 10.63
CA PRO A 161 -15.63 -1.41 10.37
C PRO A 161 -15.90 -0.88 8.96
N LYS A 162 -17.02 -1.29 8.35
CA LYS A 162 -17.39 -0.94 6.95
C LYS A 162 -17.47 0.56 6.69
N PHE A 163 -17.88 1.35 7.68
CA PHE A 163 -17.96 2.82 7.56
C PHE A 163 -16.57 3.48 7.46
N ARG A 164 -15.52 2.79 7.94
CA ARG A 164 -14.12 3.23 7.83
C ARG A 164 -13.46 2.66 6.58
N LEU A 165 -13.70 1.38 6.28
CA LEU A 165 -13.17 0.70 5.10
C LEU A 165 -14.28 -0.10 4.39
N PRO A 166 -14.83 0.45 3.29
CA PRO A 166 -15.87 -0.24 2.52
C PRO A 166 -15.37 -1.52 1.86
N GLU A 167 -16.20 -2.56 1.83
CA GLU A 167 -15.85 -3.86 1.22
C GLU A 167 -15.51 -3.74 -0.28
N ILE A 168 -16.14 -2.82 -1.01
CA ILE A 168 -15.84 -2.60 -2.43
C ILE A 168 -14.38 -2.17 -2.65
N VAL A 169 -13.78 -1.44 -1.71
CA VAL A 169 -12.37 -1.03 -1.76
C VAL A 169 -11.47 -2.23 -1.46
N LEU A 170 -11.86 -3.07 -0.49
CA LEU A 170 -11.15 -4.32 -0.20
C LEU A 170 -11.19 -5.28 -1.40
N ASP A 171 -12.35 -5.45 -2.03
CA ASP A 171 -12.54 -6.32 -3.17
C ASP A 171 -11.74 -5.82 -4.39
N GLU A 172 -11.71 -4.50 -4.64
CA GLU A 172 -10.89 -3.90 -5.69
C GLU A 172 -9.39 -4.14 -5.45
N GLU A 173 -8.90 -3.76 -4.26
CA GLU A 173 -7.47 -3.73 -3.95
C GLU A 173 -6.89 -5.15 -3.79
N THR A 174 -7.62 -6.08 -3.19
CA THR A 174 -7.20 -7.49 -3.17
C THR A 174 -7.37 -8.14 -4.55
N GLY A 175 -8.38 -7.75 -5.32
CA GLY A 175 -8.61 -8.20 -6.69
C GLY A 175 -7.45 -7.89 -7.64
N TYR A 176 -6.77 -6.74 -7.48
CA TYR A 176 -5.56 -6.42 -8.25
C TYR A 176 -4.44 -7.44 -8.03
N VAL A 177 -4.25 -7.90 -6.79
CA VAL A 177 -3.23 -8.91 -6.47
C VAL A 177 -3.65 -10.28 -6.97
N LEU A 178 -4.88 -10.69 -6.71
CA LEU A 178 -5.40 -12.00 -7.15
C LEU A 178 -5.42 -12.11 -8.68
N GLY A 179 -5.68 -11.00 -9.38
CA GLY A 179 -5.64 -10.90 -10.84
C GLY A 179 -4.26 -11.15 -11.47
N LEU A 180 -3.17 -11.24 -10.68
CA LEU A 180 -1.83 -11.61 -11.16
C LEU A 180 -1.66 -13.11 -11.39
N GLY A 181 -2.73 -13.90 -11.32
CA GLY A 181 -2.69 -15.35 -11.44
C GLY A 181 -2.26 -16.04 -10.15
N VAL A 182 -2.59 -15.44 -9.00
CA VAL A 182 -2.39 -15.99 -7.67
C VAL A 182 -3.57 -16.91 -7.32
N GLU A 183 -3.29 -18.13 -6.86
CA GLU A 183 -4.34 -19.03 -6.40
C GLU A 183 -4.76 -18.66 -4.98
N PHE A 184 -6.05 -18.42 -4.75
CA PHE A 184 -6.60 -18.19 -3.42
C PHE A 184 -7.50 -19.35 -3.01
N ARG A 185 -7.07 -20.13 -2.03
CA ARG A 185 -7.80 -21.24 -1.43
C ARG A 185 -8.54 -20.77 -0.18
N SER A 186 -9.77 -20.32 -0.38
CA SER A 186 -10.68 -19.89 0.68
C SER A 186 -11.21 -21.05 1.52
N GLY A 187 -11.52 -20.82 2.80
CA GLY A 187 -12.08 -21.84 3.69
C GLY A 187 -11.08 -22.93 4.09
N GLN A 188 -9.79 -22.76 3.83
CA GLN A 188 -8.75 -23.71 4.15
C GLN A 188 -7.89 -23.22 5.31
N TYR A 189 -8.18 -23.72 6.49
CA TYR A 189 -7.36 -23.49 7.67
C TYR A 189 -6.16 -24.44 7.69
N ALA A 190 -4.95 -23.88 7.71
CA ALA A 190 -3.72 -24.66 7.74
C ALA A 190 -3.43 -25.19 9.15
N ASN A 191 -3.87 -26.44 9.42
CA ASN A 191 -3.69 -27.09 10.72
C ASN A 191 -2.27 -27.67 10.94
N SER A 192 -1.51 -27.92 9.88
CA SER A 192 -0.16 -28.49 9.95
C SER A 192 0.69 -28.02 8.78
N LEU A 193 1.88 -27.52 9.08
CA LEU A 193 2.87 -27.14 8.07
C LEU A 193 3.43 -28.37 7.35
N GLN A 194 3.54 -29.53 8.02
CA GLN A 194 4.00 -30.76 7.38
C GLN A 194 3.03 -31.22 6.30
N THR A 195 1.71 -31.16 6.55
CA THR A 195 0.70 -31.49 5.54
C THR A 195 0.80 -30.56 4.33
N LEU A 196 0.95 -29.25 4.59
CA LEU A 196 1.07 -28.25 3.53
C LEU A 196 2.31 -28.48 2.65
N LEU A 197 3.47 -28.78 3.27
CA LEU A 197 4.70 -29.12 2.56
C LEU A 197 4.60 -30.42 1.75
N GLY A 198 3.70 -31.34 2.14
CA GLY A 198 3.45 -32.59 1.43
C GLY A 198 2.66 -32.41 0.13
N GLU A 199 2.04 -31.25 -0.11
CA GLU A 199 1.32 -30.96 -1.35
C GLU A 199 2.24 -30.63 -2.54
N GLY A 200 3.57 -30.61 -2.34
CA GLY A 200 4.58 -30.20 -3.33
C GLY A 200 4.92 -28.71 -3.28
#